data_AF-A0A960J2V9-F1
#
_entry.id   AF-A0A960J2V9-F1
#
_cell.length_a   1.000
_cell.length_b   1.000
_cell.length_c   1.000
_cell.angle_alpha   90.00
_cell.angle_beta   90.00
_cell.angle_gamma   90.00
#
_symmetry.space_group_name_H-M   'P 1'
#
loop_
_entity.id
_entity.type
_entity.pdbx_description
1 polymer ?
#
loop_
_entity_poly.entity_id
_entity_poly.type
_entity_poly.pdbx_seq_one_letter_code
_entity_poly.pdbx_strand_id
1 'polypeptide(L)'
;MTRRHLARRGLNRLLRPLHLRIVTDDLLHEGDRRLERLAASFHDVYRAEHFPDLPERPTRAARLARLDGTQLPEAMHLLHGLHASLASGPGDVVEIGVCQGYTSALLASELPDGRDLWLYDSFEGLSTPTEEDELLDDTLG
;
A
#
# COMPACT_ATOMS: atom_id res chain seq x y z
N MET A 1 -18.77 16.16 28.84
CA MET A 1 -17.78 16.98 28.10
C MET A 1 -16.43 16.86 28.81
N THR A 2 -15.52 16.06 28.28
CA THR A 2 -14.34 15.55 28.99
C THR A 2 -13.24 16.61 29.11
N ARG A 3 -12.56 16.74 30.26
CA ARG A 3 -11.52 17.75 30.57
C ARG A 3 -10.45 17.95 29.47
N ARG A 4 -10.15 16.92 28.66
CA ARG A 4 -9.22 16.97 27.52
C ARG A 4 -9.67 17.92 26.39
N HIS A 5 -10.98 18.07 26.16
CA HIS A 5 -11.48 18.94 25.09
C HIS A 5 -11.34 20.43 25.37
N LEU A 6 -11.47 20.85 26.64
CA LEU A 6 -11.28 22.25 27.04
C LEU A 6 -9.80 22.66 26.92
N ALA A 7 -8.88 21.81 27.36
CA ALA A 7 -7.44 22.06 27.24
C ALA A 7 -6.99 22.24 25.78
N ARG A 8 -7.50 21.41 24.85
CA ARG A 8 -7.18 21.48 23.42
C ARG A 8 -7.64 22.79 22.77
N ARG A 9 -8.83 23.28 23.11
CA ARG A 9 -9.36 24.55 22.57
C ARG A 9 -8.51 25.74 23.03
N GLY A 10 -8.03 25.72 24.28
CA GLY A 10 -7.11 26.74 24.79
C GLY A 10 -5.77 26.73 24.04
N LEU A 11 -5.19 25.55 23.86
CA LEU A 11 -3.87 25.40 23.24
C LEU A 11 -3.88 25.75 21.74
N ASN A 12 -4.90 25.31 20.99
CA ASN A 12 -5.07 25.67 19.57
C ASN A 12 -5.34 27.18 19.37
N ARG A 13 -5.94 27.86 20.35
CA ARG A 13 -6.11 29.32 20.30
C ARG A 13 -4.77 30.05 20.45
N LEU A 14 -3.87 29.49 21.25
CA LEU A 14 -2.54 30.06 21.51
C LEU A 14 -1.57 29.86 20.35
N LEU A 15 -1.70 28.75 19.61
CA LEU A 15 -0.86 28.40 18.45
C LEU A 15 -1.32 29.02 17.12
N ARG A 16 -2.55 29.57 17.08
CA ARG A 16 -3.16 30.15 15.87
C ARG A 16 -2.32 31.26 15.20
N PRO A 17 -1.68 32.20 15.94
CA PRO A 17 -0.82 33.23 15.32
C PRO A 17 0.43 32.66 14.65
N LEU A 18 0.86 31.46 15.06
CA LEU A 18 2.00 30.75 14.48
C LEU A 18 1.59 29.84 13.32
N HIS A 19 0.32 29.86 12.89
CA HIS A 19 -0.25 28.95 11.89
C HIS A 19 -0.12 27.45 12.25
N LEU A 20 0.05 27.15 13.54
CA LEU A 20 0.16 25.78 14.04
C LEU A 20 -1.17 25.33 14.66
N ARG A 21 -1.54 24.08 14.42
CA ARG A 21 -2.73 23.45 14.98
C ARG A 21 -2.39 22.07 15.51
N ILE A 22 -2.69 21.81 16.78
CA ILE A 22 -2.66 20.47 17.35
C ILE A 22 -3.91 19.74 16.86
N VAL A 23 -3.65 18.72 16.04
CA VAL A 23 -4.63 17.70 15.64
C VAL A 23 -4.34 16.45 16.47
N THR A 24 -5.38 15.84 17.01
CA THR A 24 -5.23 14.55 17.71
C THR A 24 -5.19 13.43 16.69
N ASP A 25 -4.29 12.49 16.94
CA ASP A 25 -4.01 11.32 16.11
C ASP A 25 -5.25 10.44 15.84
N ASP A 26 -6.23 10.47 16.75
CA ASP A 26 -7.46 9.68 16.69
C ASP A 26 -8.25 9.83 15.36
N LEU A 27 -8.28 11.03 14.77
CA LEU A 27 -9.00 11.25 13.50
C LEU A 27 -8.25 10.72 12.27
N LEU A 28 -6.92 10.74 12.31
CA LEU A 28 -6.08 10.14 11.26
C LEU A 28 -6.19 8.61 11.35
N HIS A 29 -6.07 8.08 12.57
CA HIS A 29 -6.20 6.65 12.86
C HIS A 29 -7.59 6.08 12.58
N GLU A 30 -8.66 6.88 12.62
CA GLU A 30 -10.01 6.40 12.31
C GLU A 30 -10.21 6.22 10.80
N GLY A 31 -9.64 7.11 9.99
CA GLY A 31 -9.59 6.98 8.53
C GLY A 31 -8.82 5.73 8.10
N ASP A 32 -7.62 5.56 8.62
CA ASP A 32 -6.77 4.39 8.34
C ASP A 32 -7.47 3.10 8.73
N ARG A 33 -8.04 3.04 9.94
CA ARG A 33 -8.80 1.86 10.40
C ARG A 33 -10.03 1.58 9.53
N ARG A 34 -10.66 2.60 8.94
CA ARG A 34 -11.78 2.39 8.02
C ARG A 34 -11.30 1.79 6.71
N LEU A 35 -10.22 2.29 6.14
CA LEU A 35 -9.62 1.75 4.91
C LEU A 35 -9.15 0.31 5.13
N GLU A 36 -8.51 0.01 6.26
CA GLU A 36 -8.11 -1.36 6.62
C GLU A 36 -9.29 -2.32 6.68
N ARG A 37 -10.43 -1.92 7.28
CA ARG A 37 -11.64 -2.75 7.30
C ARG A 37 -12.23 -2.98 5.91
N LEU A 38 -12.25 -1.95 5.07
CA LEU A 38 -12.73 -2.08 3.69
C LEU A 38 -11.82 -2.99 2.87
N ALA A 39 -10.50 -2.83 3.00
CA ALA A 39 -9.51 -3.69 2.37
C ALA A 39 -9.63 -5.13 2.85
N ALA A 40 -9.88 -5.36 4.14
CA ALA A 40 -10.13 -6.69 4.69
C ALA A 40 -11.40 -7.31 4.10
N SER A 41 -12.53 -6.59 4.09
CA SER A 41 -13.78 -7.10 3.52
C SER A 41 -13.65 -7.39 2.02
N PHE A 42 -12.98 -6.51 1.28
CA PHE A 42 -12.66 -6.75 -0.13
C PHE A 42 -11.79 -7.99 -0.30
N HIS A 43 -10.68 -8.08 0.44
CA HIS A 43 -9.75 -9.20 0.42
C HIS A 43 -10.48 -10.54 0.64
N ASP A 44 -11.30 -10.62 1.69
CA ASP A 44 -11.95 -11.87 2.09
C ASP A 44 -12.90 -12.38 1.00
N VAL A 45 -13.72 -11.48 0.44
CA VAL A 45 -14.65 -11.81 -0.66
C VAL A 45 -13.87 -12.15 -1.92
N TYR A 46 -12.91 -11.32 -2.31
CA TYR A 46 -12.19 -11.47 -3.56
C TYR A 46 -11.34 -12.75 -3.58
N ARG A 47 -10.67 -13.06 -2.46
CA ARG A 47 -9.92 -14.30 -2.28
C ARG A 47 -10.86 -15.51 -2.37
N ALA A 48 -11.99 -15.50 -1.66
CA ALA A 48 -12.92 -16.62 -1.66
C ALA A 48 -13.51 -16.92 -3.05
N GLU A 49 -13.85 -15.87 -3.81
CA GLU A 49 -14.51 -16.00 -5.11
C GLU A 49 -13.54 -16.24 -6.28
N HIS A 50 -12.33 -15.66 -6.23
CA HIS A 50 -11.40 -15.67 -7.37
C HIS A 50 -10.11 -16.46 -7.11
N PHE A 51 -9.58 -16.45 -5.87
CA PHE A 51 -8.27 -17.04 -5.54
C PHE A 51 -8.32 -17.90 -4.27
N PRO A 52 -9.13 -18.98 -4.26
CA PRO A 52 -9.33 -19.79 -3.05
C PRO A 52 -8.02 -20.40 -2.52
N ASP A 53 -7.06 -20.65 -3.41
CA ASP A 53 -5.75 -21.25 -3.09
C ASP A 53 -4.70 -20.23 -2.61
N LEU A 54 -4.98 -18.92 -2.71
CA LEU A 54 -4.09 -17.90 -2.14
C LEU A 54 -4.04 -18.10 -0.61
N PRO A 55 -2.87 -18.24 0.03
CA PRO A 55 -2.82 -18.46 1.47
C PRO A 55 -3.25 -17.21 2.24
N GLU A 56 -3.79 -17.40 3.44
CA GLU A 56 -4.19 -16.31 4.33
C GLU A 56 -2.96 -15.65 4.98
N ARG A 57 -2.95 -14.32 5.08
CA ARG A 57 -1.85 -13.56 5.72
C ARG A 57 -2.40 -12.46 6.62
N PRO A 58 -2.11 -12.47 7.94
CA PRO A 58 -2.68 -11.51 8.89
C PRO A 58 -2.40 -10.05 8.57
N THR A 59 -1.28 -9.74 7.92
CA THR A 59 -0.86 -8.37 7.62
C THR A 59 -1.37 -7.86 6.28
N ARG A 60 -1.96 -8.72 5.44
CA ARG A 60 -2.28 -8.38 4.05
C ARG A 60 -3.30 -7.24 3.95
N ALA A 61 -4.41 -7.31 4.68
CA ALA A 61 -5.42 -6.26 4.66
C ALA A 61 -4.85 -4.88 5.05
N ALA A 62 -3.95 -4.85 6.04
CA ALA A 62 -3.29 -3.62 6.47
C ALA A 62 -2.33 -3.07 5.39
N ARG A 63 -1.66 -3.94 4.62
CA ARG A 63 -0.81 -3.55 3.50
C ARG A 63 -1.62 -3.07 2.30
N LEU A 64 -2.69 -3.79 1.96
CA LEU A 64 -3.64 -3.44 0.90
C LEU A 64 -4.26 -2.06 1.13
N ALA A 65 -4.61 -1.73 2.38
CA ALA A 65 -5.17 -0.42 2.73
C ALA A 65 -4.19 0.75 2.57
N ARG A 66 -2.90 0.47 2.44
CA ARG A 66 -1.83 1.47 2.27
C ARG A 66 -1.32 1.58 0.84
N LEU A 67 -1.90 0.84 -0.10
CA LEU A 67 -1.50 0.96 -1.49
C LEU A 67 -1.79 2.36 -2.02
N ASP A 68 -0.85 2.87 -2.79
CA ASP A 68 -0.98 4.05 -3.63
C ASP A 68 -0.48 3.69 -5.02
N GLY A 69 -1.19 4.11 -6.07
CA GLY A 69 -0.95 3.69 -7.45
C GLY A 69 -1.55 2.34 -7.84
N THR A 70 -1.27 1.24 -7.11
CA THR A 70 -1.82 -0.09 -7.42
C THR A 70 -3.22 -0.30 -6.81
N GLN A 71 -4.19 -0.74 -7.61
CA GLN A 71 -5.55 -0.96 -7.13
C GLN A 71 -5.70 -2.30 -6.40
N LEU A 72 -6.70 -2.40 -5.51
CA LEU A 72 -6.93 -3.63 -4.73
C LEU A 72 -7.09 -4.91 -5.59
N PRO A 73 -7.88 -4.94 -6.68
CA PRO A 73 -8.01 -6.15 -7.51
C PRO A 73 -6.70 -6.53 -8.21
N GLU A 74 -5.90 -5.55 -8.64
CA GLU A 74 -4.59 -5.75 -9.26
C GLU A 74 -3.61 -6.33 -8.26
N ALA A 75 -3.56 -5.77 -7.05
CA ALA A 75 -2.76 -6.30 -5.96
C ALA A 75 -3.13 -7.76 -5.65
N MET A 76 -4.42 -8.11 -5.61
CA MET A 76 -4.83 -9.50 -5.40
C MET A 76 -4.33 -10.45 -6.51
N HIS A 77 -4.35 -10.01 -7.77
CA HIS A 77 -3.76 -10.77 -8.89
C HIS A 77 -2.24 -10.91 -8.75
N LEU A 78 -1.54 -9.84 -8.39
CA LEU A 78 -0.09 -9.87 -8.14
C LEU A 78 0.25 -10.87 -7.03
N LEU A 79 -0.51 -10.88 -5.94
CA LEU A 79 -0.32 -11.83 -4.84
C LEU A 79 -0.59 -13.27 -5.26
N HIS A 80 -1.65 -13.52 -6.03
CA HIS A 80 -1.94 -14.85 -6.56
C HIS A 80 -0.80 -15.35 -7.45
N GLY A 81 -0.32 -14.52 -8.37
CA GLY A 81 0.83 -14.82 -9.23
C GLY A 81 2.11 -15.07 -8.42
N LEU A 82 2.40 -14.21 -7.45
CA LEU A 82 3.55 -14.37 -6.55
C LEU A 82 3.53 -15.73 -5.85
N HIS A 83 2.41 -16.10 -5.22
CA HIS A 83 2.31 -17.38 -4.50
C HIS A 83 2.40 -18.59 -5.43
N ALA A 84 1.82 -18.50 -6.64
CA ALA A 84 1.99 -19.54 -7.65
C ALA A 84 3.46 -19.70 -8.06
N SER A 85 4.19 -18.58 -8.27
CA SER A 85 5.62 -18.60 -8.58
C SER A 85 6.46 -19.14 -7.42
N LEU A 86 6.18 -18.75 -6.17
CA LEU A 86 6.88 -19.24 -4.99
C LEU A 86 6.74 -20.77 -4.81
N ALA A 87 5.58 -21.32 -5.18
CA ALA A 87 5.33 -22.75 -5.15
C ALA A 87 6.10 -23.53 -6.24
N SER A 88 6.56 -22.86 -7.31
CA SER A 88 7.24 -23.53 -8.43
C SER A 88 8.69 -23.96 -8.14
N GLY A 89 9.36 -23.35 -7.15
CA GLY A 89 10.74 -23.69 -6.83
C GLY A 89 11.50 -22.63 -6.02
N PRO A 90 12.80 -22.88 -5.74
CA PRO A 90 13.68 -21.92 -5.09
C PRO A 90 13.98 -20.73 -6.00
N GLY A 91 14.27 -19.58 -5.40
CA GLY A 91 14.62 -18.35 -6.10
C GLY A 91 14.18 -17.10 -5.35
N ASP A 92 14.74 -15.96 -5.75
CA ASP A 92 14.37 -14.65 -5.21
C ASP A 92 13.31 -13.98 -6.08
N VAL A 93 12.73 -12.89 -5.56
CA VAL A 93 11.74 -12.08 -6.28
C VAL A 93 12.37 -10.76 -6.68
N VAL A 94 12.07 -10.30 -7.89
CA VAL A 94 12.49 -8.97 -8.37
C VAL A 94 11.27 -8.15 -8.77
N GLU A 95 11.23 -6.90 -8.32
CA GLU A 95 10.29 -5.88 -8.77
C GLU A 95 11.04 -4.86 -9.62
N ILE A 96 10.54 -4.60 -10.84
CA ILE A 96 11.11 -3.64 -11.78
C ILE A 96 10.10 -2.49 -11.91
N GLY A 97 10.49 -1.29 -11.46
CA GLY A 97 9.58 -0.17 -11.29
C GLY A 97 8.90 -0.23 -9.91
N VAL A 98 9.54 0.39 -8.93
CA VAL A 98 9.18 0.40 -7.50
C VAL A 98 8.31 1.60 -7.15
N CYS A 99 8.55 2.74 -7.82
CA CYS A 99 7.91 4.02 -7.51
C CYS A 99 8.09 4.36 -6.01
N GLN A 100 7.00 4.48 -5.25
CA GLN A 100 7.01 4.80 -3.83
C GLN A 100 7.16 3.57 -2.92
N GLY A 101 7.19 2.35 -3.49
CA GLY A 101 7.45 1.11 -2.75
C GLY A 101 6.26 0.57 -1.95
N TYR A 102 5.04 1.06 -2.15
CA TYR A 102 3.85 0.52 -1.46
C TYR A 102 3.57 -0.93 -1.86
N THR A 103 3.67 -1.23 -3.16
CA THR A 103 3.55 -2.60 -3.68
C THR A 103 4.72 -3.45 -3.22
N SER A 104 5.95 -2.94 -3.23
CA SER A 104 7.13 -3.61 -2.65
C SER A 104 6.92 -4.02 -1.20
N ALA A 105 6.36 -3.13 -0.37
CA ALA A 105 6.08 -3.41 1.04
C ALA A 105 4.98 -4.48 1.21
N LEU A 106 4.03 -4.56 0.28
CA LEU A 106 3.06 -5.65 0.23
C LEU A 106 3.74 -6.97 -0.14
N LEU A 107 4.51 -7.00 -1.23
CA LEU A 107 5.22 -8.20 -1.71
C LEU A 107 6.18 -8.73 -0.64
N ALA A 108 6.99 -7.87 -0.02
CA ALA A 108 7.91 -8.25 1.05
C ALA A 108 7.20 -8.91 2.25
N SER A 109 5.96 -8.49 2.56
CA SER A 109 5.19 -9.08 3.66
C SER A 109 4.64 -10.47 3.36
N GLU A 110 4.71 -10.91 2.11
CA GLU A 110 4.16 -12.17 1.62
C GLU A 110 5.23 -13.24 1.43
N LEU A 111 6.49 -12.81 1.27
CA LEU A 111 7.63 -13.69 1.08
C LEU A 111 7.89 -14.57 2.32
N PRO A 112 8.24 -15.85 2.13
CA PRO A 112 8.75 -16.68 3.20
C PRO A 112 10.18 -16.26 3.58
N ASP A 113 10.61 -16.67 4.77
CA ASP A 113 11.98 -16.45 5.23
C ASP A 113 13.01 -17.04 4.26
N GLY A 114 14.14 -16.34 4.09
CA GLY A 114 15.26 -16.80 3.26
C GLY A 114 15.10 -16.55 1.76
N ARG A 115 14.13 -15.72 1.35
CA ARG A 115 14.05 -15.17 -0.01
C ARG A 115 14.27 -13.66 0.03
N ASP A 116 15.01 -13.17 -0.94
CA ASP A 116 15.24 -11.73 -1.10
C ASP A 116 14.19 -11.11 -2.04
N LEU A 117 13.81 -9.87 -1.73
CA LEU A 117 13.09 -9.00 -2.65
C LEU A 117 14.06 -7.97 -3.23
N TRP A 118 14.41 -8.15 -4.49
CA TRP A 118 15.24 -7.22 -5.25
C TRP A 118 14.37 -6.10 -5.82
N LEU A 119 14.69 -4.86 -5.47
CA LEU A 119 13.98 -3.67 -5.92
C LEU A 119 14.83 -2.94 -6.96
N TYR A 120 14.36 -2.90 -8.20
CA TYR A 120 15.06 -2.24 -9.30
C TYR A 120 14.24 -1.06 -9.83
N ASP A 121 14.76 0.15 -9.64
CA ASP A 121 14.17 1.40 -10.10
C ASP A 121 15.27 2.41 -10.40
N SER A 122 15.01 3.36 -11.30
CA SER A 122 15.89 4.53 -11.48
C SER A 122 15.86 5.44 -10.26
N PHE A 123 14.73 5.47 -9.55
CA PHE A 123 14.37 6.46 -8.53
C PHE A 123 14.38 7.91 -9.06
N GLU A 124 14.33 8.07 -10.38
CA GLU A 124 14.35 9.35 -11.10
C GLU A 124 13.07 9.56 -11.92
N GLY A 125 12.11 8.63 -11.81
CA GLY A 125 10.91 8.59 -12.65
C GLY A 125 11.18 7.93 -14.00
N LEU A 126 10.20 8.05 -14.90
CA LEU A 126 10.33 7.53 -16.27
C LEU A 126 11.37 8.37 -17.04
N SER A 127 12.22 7.69 -17.81
CA SER A 127 13.08 8.35 -18.80
C SER A 127 12.25 9.00 -19.89
N THR A 128 12.82 9.97 -20.60
CA THR A 128 12.21 10.47 -21.84
C THR A 128 11.98 9.30 -22.81
N PRO A 129 10.76 9.13 -23.34
CA PRO A 129 10.47 8.08 -24.33
C PRO A 129 11.40 8.18 -25.55
N THR A 130 11.76 7.04 -26.09
CA THR A 130 12.58 6.87 -27.30
C THR A 130 11.70 6.59 -28.52
N GLU A 131 12.29 6.52 -29.72
CA GLU A 131 11.57 6.19 -30.95
C GLU A 131 10.94 4.77 -30.92
N GLU A 132 11.46 3.88 -30.06
CA GLU A 132 10.97 2.52 -29.89
C GLU A 132 9.80 2.41 -28.90
N ASP A 133 9.53 3.48 -28.12
CA ASP A 133 8.46 3.50 -27.12
C ASP A 133 7.13 3.94 -27.74
N GLU A 134 6.10 3.12 -27.61
CA GLU A 134 4.73 3.47 -27.99
C GLU A 134 3.94 3.98 -26.78
N LEU A 135 3.60 5.27 -26.77
CA LEU A 135 2.77 5.88 -25.72
C LEU A 135 1.29 5.59 -26.01
N LEU A 136 0.72 4.62 -25.29
CA LEU A 136 -0.67 4.20 -25.48
C LEU A 136 -1.68 5.09 -24.74
N ASP A 137 -1.35 5.54 -23.53
CA ASP A 137 -2.24 6.34 -22.67
C ASP A 137 -1.43 7.26 -21.74
N ASP A 138 -0.90 8.37 -22.27
CA ASP A 138 -0.20 9.36 -21.44
C ASP A 138 -1.21 10.19 -20.64
N THR A 139 -1.32 9.89 -19.35
CA THR A 139 -2.22 10.58 -18.42
C THR A 139 -1.51 11.64 -17.58
N LEU A 140 -0.18 11.76 -17.73
CA LEU A 140 0.66 12.69 -16.96
C LEU A 140 1.32 13.76 -17.84
N GLY A 141 1.24 13.65 -19.17
CA GLY A 141 1.50 14.73 -20.13
C GLY A 141 1.58 14.29 -21.58
#